data_AF-A0A6A5TDS1-F1
#
_entry.id   AF-A0A6A5TDS1-F1
#
_cell.length_a   1.000
_cell.length_b   1.000
_cell.length_c   1.000
_cell.angle_alpha   90.00
_cell.angle_beta   90.00
_cell.angle_gamma   90.00
#
_symmetry.space_group_name_H-M   'P 1'
#
loop_
_entity.id
_entity.type
_entity.pdbx_description
1 polymer ?
#
loop_
_entity_poly.entity_id
_entity_poly.type
_entity_poly.pdbx_seq_one_letter_code
_entity_poly.pdbx_strand_id
1 'polypeptide(L)'
;MASSSPPKSVPYSLPAGRLLRPIIICAVVMAFSARKSLLAPGSFLQENLLSLNSSGTALKAAKWIQTGLFWIVYGAHSVECVILARKLSQHGVSVLSAAWWKWIAECFVGGQFCFKHFEGVAKGRRA
;
A
#
# COMPACT_ATOMS: atom_id res chain seq x y z
N MET A 1 36.24 14.04 -1.53
CA MET A 1 34.90 13.58 -1.97
C MET A 1 34.94 12.05 -2.00
N ALA A 2 34.37 11.39 -0.99
CA ALA A 2 34.38 9.93 -0.92
C ALA A 2 33.45 9.37 -2.02
N SER A 3 34.06 8.76 -3.05
CA SER A 3 33.35 7.90 -4.00
C SER A 3 32.94 6.63 -3.26
N SER A 4 31.76 6.63 -2.65
CA SER A 4 31.19 5.42 -2.07
C SER A 4 30.71 4.53 -3.22
N SER A 5 31.32 3.37 -3.37
CA SER A 5 30.89 2.30 -4.27
C SER A 5 29.37 2.08 -4.12
N PRO A 6 28.62 1.87 -5.22
CA PRO A 6 27.19 1.59 -5.10
C PRO A 6 27.00 0.38 -4.18
N PRO A 7 26.04 0.42 -3.24
CA PRO A 7 25.83 -0.67 -2.30
C PRO A 7 25.52 -1.96 -3.07
N LYS A 8 26.17 -3.07 -2.70
CA LYS A 8 25.98 -4.40 -3.32
C LYS A 8 24.51 -4.87 -3.32
N SER A 9 23.70 -4.32 -2.42
CA SER A 9 22.25 -4.54 -2.35
C SER A 9 21.59 -3.31 -1.73
N VAL A 10 20.37 -2.98 -2.15
CA VAL A 10 19.60 -1.85 -1.57
C VAL A 10 19.05 -2.26 -0.20
N PRO A 11 19.56 -1.70 0.92
CA PRO A 11 19.09 -2.05 2.25
C PRO A 11 17.67 -1.49 2.47
N TYR A 12 16.88 -2.18 3.27
CA TYR A 12 15.59 -1.66 3.69
C TYR A 12 15.74 -0.74 4.91
N SER A 13 15.29 0.50 4.78
CA SER A 13 15.03 1.44 5.88
C SER A 13 13.53 1.73 5.93
N LEU A 14 12.99 2.12 7.08
CA LEU A 14 11.60 2.57 7.14
C LEU A 14 11.44 3.92 6.41
N PRO A 15 10.34 4.13 5.67
CA PRO A 15 10.08 5.41 5.01
C PRO A 15 9.87 6.50 6.07
N ALA A 16 10.63 7.59 6.01
CA ALA A 16 10.49 8.70 6.95
C ALA A 16 9.70 9.88 6.34
N GLY A 17 9.21 10.74 7.23
CA GLY A 17 8.68 12.05 6.85
C GLY A 17 7.47 12.01 5.90
N ARG A 18 7.67 12.54 4.69
CA ARG A 18 6.58 12.91 3.76
C ARG A 18 5.92 11.69 3.08
N LEU A 19 6.62 10.56 2.98
CA LEU A 19 6.10 9.34 2.33
C LEU A 19 5.32 8.44 3.30
N LEU A 20 5.59 8.53 4.60
CA LEU A 20 4.92 7.69 5.60
C LEU A 20 3.41 7.98 5.70
N ARG A 21 3.01 9.26 5.67
CA ARG A 21 1.60 9.67 5.77
C ARG A 21 0.71 9.03 4.69
N PRO A 22 1.01 9.15 3.39
CA PRO A 22 0.18 8.54 2.37
C PRO A 22 0.19 7.00 2.42
N ILE A 23 1.29 6.36 2.83
CA ILE A 23 1.35 4.91 3.03
C ILE A 23 0.37 4.48 4.14
N ILE A 24 0.36 5.18 5.28
CA ILE A 24 -0.56 4.89 6.38
C ILE A 24 -2.02 5.10 5.94
N ILE A 25 -2.32 6.21 5.26
CA ILE A 25 -3.68 6.48 4.76
C ILE A 25 -4.12 5.35 3.82
N CYS A 26 -3.26 4.92 2.90
CA CYS A 26 -3.57 3.82 2.00
C CYS A 26 -3.78 2.49 2.74
N ALA A 27 -2.95 2.19 3.74
CA ALA A 27 -3.11 1.04 4.63
C ALA A 27 -4.48 1.01 5.31
N VAL A 28 -4.90 2.17 5.84
CA VAL A 28 -6.20 2.33 6.48
C VAL A 28 -7.32 2.11 5.45
N VAL A 29 -7.26 2.74 4.28
CA VAL A 29 -8.25 2.56 3.22
C VAL A 29 -8.38 1.09 2.81
N MET A 30 -7.26 0.38 2.63
CA MET A 30 -7.24 -1.05 2.31
C MET A 30 -7.83 -1.90 3.44
N ALA A 31 -7.51 -1.60 4.69
CA ALA A 31 -8.04 -2.33 5.84
C ALA A 31 -9.55 -2.13 6.00
N PHE A 32 -10.05 -0.91 5.80
CA PHE A 32 -11.48 -0.60 5.82
C PHE A 32 -12.21 -1.26 4.64
N SER A 33 -11.65 -1.25 3.43
CA SER A 33 -12.29 -1.87 2.26
C SER A 33 -12.36 -3.40 2.36
N ALA A 34 -11.41 -4.05 3.03
CA ALA A 34 -11.45 -5.48 3.31
C ALA A 34 -12.51 -5.89 4.35
N ARG A 35 -12.95 -4.96 5.22
CA ARG A 35 -13.92 -5.27 6.29
C ARG A 35 -15.36 -5.13 5.79
N LYS A 36 -15.94 -6.24 5.31
CA LYS A 36 -17.36 -6.30 4.91
C LYS A 36 -18.33 -6.10 6.08
N SER A 37 -17.88 -6.34 7.32
CA SER A 37 -18.69 -6.14 8.53
C SER A 37 -19.08 -4.68 8.78
N LEU A 38 -18.38 -3.72 8.17
CA LEU A 38 -18.69 -2.30 8.25
C LEU A 38 -19.92 -1.88 7.42
N LEU A 39 -20.33 -2.69 6.45
CA LEU A 39 -21.55 -2.50 5.65
C LEU A 39 -22.59 -3.60 5.87
N ALA A 40 -22.38 -4.44 6.90
CA ALA A 40 -23.33 -5.48 7.26
C ALA A 40 -24.60 -4.86 7.87
N PRO A 41 -25.77 -5.50 7.66
CA PRO A 41 -26.99 -5.14 8.39
C PRO A 41 -26.74 -5.18 9.91
N GLY A 42 -27.01 -4.10 10.63
CA GLY A 42 -26.80 -3.98 12.07
C GLY A 42 -25.42 -3.43 12.50
N SER A 43 -24.62 -2.91 11.56
CA SER A 43 -23.32 -2.31 11.87
C SER A 43 -23.44 -0.84 12.21
N PHE A 44 -22.62 -0.35 13.16
CA PHE A 44 -22.64 1.05 13.61
C PHE A 44 -22.57 2.08 12.46
N LEU A 45 -21.80 1.80 11.40
CA LEU A 45 -21.73 2.67 10.23
C LEU A 45 -23.00 2.65 9.38
N GLN A 46 -23.66 1.50 9.26
CA GLN A 46 -24.94 1.42 8.58
C GLN A 46 -26.03 2.13 9.39
N GLU A 47 -26.07 1.90 10.70
CA GLU A 47 -27.11 2.41 11.60
C GLU A 47 -26.99 3.90 11.90
N ASN A 48 -25.79 4.48 11.86
CA ASN A 48 -25.57 5.88 12.28
C ASN A 48 -25.20 6.81 11.12
N LEU A 49 -24.63 6.28 10.02
CA LEU A 49 -24.13 7.10 8.89
C LEU A 49 -24.97 6.93 7.61
N LEU A 50 -25.36 5.69 7.29
CA LEU A 50 -26.16 5.38 6.07
C LEU A 50 -27.67 5.42 6.32
N SER A 51 -28.11 5.25 7.56
CA SER A 51 -29.52 5.39 7.97
C SER A 51 -30.07 6.80 7.77
N LEU A 52 -29.22 7.83 7.87
CA LEU A 52 -29.52 9.23 7.59
C LEU A 52 -29.92 9.47 6.12
N ASN A 53 -29.60 8.56 5.21
CA ASN A 53 -29.82 8.70 3.77
C ASN A 53 -30.51 7.44 3.21
N SER A 54 -31.65 7.10 3.81
CA SER A 54 -32.39 5.82 3.80
C SER A 54 -32.91 5.32 2.44
N SER A 55 -32.31 5.73 1.31
CA SER A 55 -32.59 5.09 0.02
C SER A 55 -31.78 3.79 -0.10
N GLY A 56 -32.44 2.69 -0.49
CA GLY A 56 -31.75 1.42 -0.80
C GLY A 56 -30.67 1.56 -1.89
N THR A 57 -30.66 2.68 -2.63
CA THR A 57 -29.65 3.06 -3.62
C THR A 57 -28.31 3.42 -2.96
N ALA A 58 -28.29 4.15 -1.84
CA ALA A 58 -27.06 4.53 -1.16
C ALA A 58 -26.29 3.32 -0.61
N LEU A 59 -27.02 2.34 -0.06
CA LEU A 59 -26.41 1.09 0.43
C LEU A 59 -25.85 0.23 -0.71
N LYS A 60 -26.56 0.15 -1.85
CA LYS A 60 -26.08 -0.56 -3.05
C LYS A 60 -24.82 0.11 -3.60
N ALA A 61 -24.81 1.44 -3.70
CA ALA A 61 -23.65 2.20 -4.16
C ALA A 61 -22.45 2.00 -3.22
N ALA A 62 -22.63 2.08 -1.89
CA ALA A 62 -21.57 1.86 -0.92
C ALA A 62 -20.95 0.45 -1.02
N LYS A 63 -21.77 -0.60 -1.18
CA LYS A 63 -21.29 -1.97 -1.39
C LYS A 63 -20.55 -2.13 -2.70
N TRP A 64 -21.05 -1.51 -3.77
CA TRP A 64 -20.40 -1.55 -5.09
C TRP A 64 -19.05 -0.83 -5.07
N ILE A 65 -18.99 0.36 -4.47
CA ILE A 65 -17.75 1.13 -4.27
C ILE A 65 -16.78 0.34 -3.40
N GLN A 66 -17.20 -0.23 -2.26
CA GLN A 66 -16.30 -1.02 -1.41
C GLN A 66 -15.72 -2.22 -2.17
N THR A 67 -16.54 -2.94 -2.92
CA THR A 67 -16.11 -4.12 -3.68
C THR A 67 -15.19 -3.73 -4.83
N GLY A 68 -15.54 -2.69 -5.58
CA GLY A 68 -14.72 -2.17 -6.66
C GLY A 68 -13.38 -1.63 -6.16
N LEU A 69 -13.40 -0.86 -5.07
CA LEU A 69 -12.20 -0.31 -4.45
C LEU A 69 -11.30 -1.41 -3.90
N PHE A 70 -11.87 -2.47 -3.31
CA PHE A 70 -11.11 -3.65 -2.91
C PHE A 70 -10.37 -4.26 -4.10
N TRP A 71 -11.09 -4.63 -5.17
CA TRP A 71 -10.45 -5.31 -6.31
C TRP A 71 -9.46 -4.42 -7.06
N ILE A 72 -9.78 -3.14 -7.27
CA ILE A 72 -8.91 -2.22 -7.98
C ILE A 72 -7.65 -1.92 -7.16
N VAL A 73 -7.78 -1.57 -5.88
CA VAL A 73 -6.64 -1.21 -5.04
C VAL A 73 -5.75 -2.43 -4.78
N TYR A 74 -6.33 -3.56 -4.36
CA TYR A 74 -5.55 -4.76 -4.08
C TYR A 74 -4.93 -5.35 -5.36
N GLY A 75 -5.66 -5.31 -6.47
CA GLY A 75 -5.15 -5.77 -7.77
C GLY A 75 -3.99 -4.91 -8.27
N ALA A 76 -4.15 -3.58 -8.28
CA ALA A 76 -3.10 -2.65 -8.68
C ALA A 76 -1.85 -2.80 -7.81
N HIS A 77 -2.01 -2.85 -6.48
CA HIS A 77 -0.89 -3.00 -5.55
C HIS A 77 -0.19 -4.36 -5.68
N SER A 78 -0.92 -5.42 -6.05
CA SER A 78 -0.31 -6.73 -6.36
C SER A 78 0.55 -6.67 -7.63
N VAL A 79 0.08 -5.99 -8.68
CA VAL A 79 0.86 -5.76 -9.91
C VAL A 79 2.11 -4.93 -9.62
N GLU A 80 1.96 -3.87 -8.82
CA GLU A 80 3.07 -3.05 -8.34
C GLU A 80 4.12 -3.88 -7.58
N CYS A 81 3.69 -4.81 -6.72
CA CYS A 81 4.61 -5.73 -6.03
C CYS A 81 5.41 -6.60 -7.00
N VAL A 82 4.80 -7.11 -8.08
CA VAL A 82 5.51 -7.91 -9.09
C VAL A 82 6.55 -7.05 -9.82
N ILE A 83 6.22 -5.80 -10.14
CA ILE A 83 7.14 -4.85 -10.78
C ILE A 83 8.31 -4.52 -9.83
N LEU A 84 8.02 -4.26 -8.55
CA LEU A 84 9.06 -3.98 -7.56
C LEU A 84 9.94 -5.20 -7.30
N ALA A 85 9.37 -6.41 -7.21
CA ALA A 85 10.13 -7.65 -7.04
C ALA A 85 11.19 -7.82 -8.14
N ARG A 86 10.85 -7.50 -9.39
CA ARG A 86 11.82 -7.50 -10.51
C ARG A 86 12.91 -6.45 -10.32
N LYS A 87 12.56 -5.23 -9.91
CA LYS A 87 13.53 -4.16 -9.62
C LYS A 87 14.46 -4.52 -8.45
N LEU A 88 13.95 -5.14 -7.39
CA LEU A 88 14.73 -5.60 -6.24
C LEU A 88 15.80 -6.60 -6.66
N SER A 89 15.43 -7.59 -7.48
CA SER A 89 16.37 -8.57 -8.02
C SER A 89 17.46 -7.91 -8.88
N GLN A 90 17.12 -6.88 -9.67
CA GLN A 90 18.08 -6.11 -10.46
C GLN A 90 19.04 -5.28 -9.60
N HIS A 91 18.64 -4.91 -8.37
CA HIS A 91 19.43 -4.13 -7.43
C HIS A 91 20.07 -4.99 -6.33
N GLY A 92 20.27 -6.29 -6.59
CA GLY A 92 21.01 -7.20 -5.72
C GLY A 92 20.28 -7.59 -4.43
N VAL A 93 18.98 -7.30 -4.31
CA VAL A 93 18.18 -7.77 -3.16
C VAL A 93 17.77 -9.22 -3.42
N SER A 94 18.24 -10.12 -2.56
CA SER A 94 17.91 -11.55 -2.64
C SER A 94 16.41 -11.77 -2.43
N VAL A 95 15.78 -12.56 -3.32
CA VAL A 95 14.36 -12.91 -3.24
C VAL A 95 14.08 -13.66 -1.94
N LEU A 96 12.96 -13.35 -1.28
CA LEU A 96 12.56 -13.87 0.04
C LEU A 96 13.48 -13.49 1.22
N SER A 97 14.51 -12.66 1.02
CA SER A 97 15.25 -12.10 2.14
C SER A 97 14.36 -11.22 3.03
N ALA A 98 14.79 -10.97 4.27
CA ALA A 98 14.07 -10.06 5.16
C ALA A 98 13.90 -8.65 4.54
N ALA A 99 14.90 -8.17 3.80
CA ALA A 99 14.81 -6.89 3.08
C ALA A 99 13.77 -6.95 1.95
N TRP A 100 13.73 -8.05 1.19
CA TRP A 100 12.75 -8.27 0.14
C TRP A 100 11.32 -8.22 0.69
N TRP A 101 11.04 -8.95 1.78
CA TRP A 101 9.71 -8.93 2.39
C TRP A 101 9.29 -7.56 2.89
N LYS A 102 10.21 -6.78 3.45
CA LYS A 102 9.92 -5.42 3.90
C LYS A 102 9.57 -4.49 2.73
N TRP A 103 10.33 -4.57 1.63
CA TRP A 103 10.02 -3.81 0.41
C TRP A 103 8.69 -4.22 -0.21
N ILE A 104 8.38 -5.52 -0.28
CA ILE A 104 7.12 -6.01 -0.81
C ILE A 104 5.94 -5.63 0.08
N ALA A 105 6.07 -5.73 1.41
CA ALA A 105 5.02 -5.31 2.33
C ALA A 105 4.74 -3.80 2.22
N GLU A 106 5.79 -2.99 2.14
CA GLU A 106 5.63 -1.55 1.92
C GLU A 106 5.03 -1.24 0.55
N CYS A 107 5.40 -1.99 -0.50
CA CYS A 107 4.82 -1.82 -1.84
C CYS A 107 3.35 -2.21 -1.88
N PHE A 108 2.98 -3.30 -1.22
CA PHE A 108 1.60 -3.76 -1.19
C PHE A 108 0.67 -2.74 -0.49
N VAL A 109 1.19 -1.97 0.46
CA VAL A 109 0.41 -0.99 1.20
C VAL A 109 0.55 0.42 0.62
N GLY A 110 1.76 0.79 0.18
CA GLY A 110 2.12 2.13 -0.26
C GLY A 110 2.13 2.31 -1.78
N GLY A 111 2.08 1.23 -2.56
CA GLY A 111 2.11 1.24 -4.02
C GLY A 111 3.22 2.10 -4.59
N GLN A 112 2.87 3.02 -5.49
CA GLN A 112 3.75 4.05 -6.06
C GLN A 112 4.63 4.82 -5.05
N PHE A 113 4.21 5.01 -3.80
CA PHE A 113 5.03 5.72 -2.80
C PHE A 113 6.25 4.89 -2.39
N CYS A 114 6.11 3.57 -2.37
CA CYS A 114 7.22 2.65 -2.16
C CYS A 114 8.24 2.74 -3.30
N PHE A 115 7.82 2.92 -4.55
CA PHE A 115 8.75 3.14 -5.67
C PHE A 115 9.58 4.42 -5.49
N LYS A 116 8.94 5.51 -5.07
CA LYS A 116 9.66 6.78 -4.79
C LYS A 116 10.66 6.62 -3.64
N HIS A 117 10.28 5.88 -2.60
CA HIS A 117 11.17 5.55 -1.50
C HIS A 117 12.35 4.69 -1.97
N PHE A 118 12.08 3.59 -2.68
CA PHE A 118 13.09 2.71 -3.25
C PHE A 118 14.09 3.45 -4.15
N GLU A 119 13.60 4.30 -5.07
CA GLU A 119 14.47 5.13 -5.90
C GLU A 119 15.31 6.12 -5.09
N GLY A 120 14.76 6.66 -3.99
CA GLY A 120 15.48 7.50 -3.05
C GLY A 120 16.66 6.76 -2.43
N VAL A 121 16.41 5.57 -1.87
CA VAL A 121 17.43 4.72 -1.23
C VAL A 121 18.46 4.23 -2.25
N ALA A 122 18.02 3.79 -3.43
CA ALA A 122 18.90 3.36 -4.52
C ALA A 122 19.83 4.49 -5.01
N LYS A 123 19.41 5.75 -4.91
CA LYS A 123 20.21 6.95 -5.21
C LYS A 123 21.02 7.47 -4.01
N GLY A 124 21.01 6.77 -2.87
CA GLY A 124 21.73 7.15 -1.66
C GLY A 124 21.15 8.36 -0.91
N ARG A 125 19.89 8.74 -1.18
CA ARG A 125 19.18 9.75 -0.40
C ARG A 125 18.71 9.11 0.92
N ARG A 126 18.83 9.84 2.04
CA ARG A 126 18.24 9.39 3.31
C ARG A 126 16.72 9.20 3.11
N ALA A 127 16.22 8.05 3.54
CA ALA A 127 14.80 7.70 3.59
C ALA A 127 14.00 8.66 4.48
#